data_AF-A0A4Y8UXI1-F1
#
_entry.id   AF-A0A4Y8UXI1-F1
#
_cell.length_a   1.000
_cell.length_b   1.000
_cell.length_c   1.000
_cell.angle_alpha   90.00
_cell.angle_beta   90.00
_cell.angle_gamma   90.00
#
_symmetry.space_group_name_H-M   'P 1'
#
loop_
_entity.id
_entity.type
_entity.pdbx_description
1 polymer ?
#
loop_
_entity_poly.entity_id
_entity_poly.type
_entity_poly.pdbx_seq_one_letter_code
_entity_poly.pdbx_strand_id
1 'polypeptide(L)'
;MKLDCIIYTTSKASKLRKDLDLARAILLKTKGREDVVFTVVEFQLKGKLPTVKDTDGDVVLDWKFLKKLCPAVNHNAVGFHFTTKERTKWGVKKTLNGAYHRDVDSVLDFWVCADPGKKAKHYPYSDFLRILIHEITHGDVHWTGADRNLVHEWDYEKRRIHDLPATLSYEKWNFLTAIVKQLTEQYRRMTEATLVHPLPKKYQEKVTQSFLSPSAHYLSGVHNGTDFGCPVGTPVVAPCDGEVYYRAIDHPSLGNAVYFRFIYKGSTYHARFLHLSIAGRLGAYKRGEVVGETGNTGDSTGPHLHLDLWNRAIDTSIVRSRAGVIRYMLDPVVFLSGAK
;
A
#
# COMPACT_ATOMS: atom_id res chain seq x y z
N MET A 1 -15.41 2.96 2.75
CA MET A 1 -15.30 3.58 1.41
C MET A 1 -16.13 4.87 1.33
N LYS A 2 -15.49 5.99 0.97
CA LYS A 2 -16.17 7.27 0.71
C LYS A 2 -16.55 7.39 -0.77
N LEU A 3 -17.78 7.80 -1.06
CA LEU A 3 -18.17 8.30 -2.39
C LEU A 3 -18.06 9.83 -2.37
N ASP A 4 -17.22 10.38 -3.22
CA ASP A 4 -17.02 11.82 -3.40
C ASP A 4 -17.30 12.17 -4.86
N CYS A 5 -18.53 12.60 -5.11
CA CYS A 5 -19.07 12.78 -6.45
C CYS A 5 -19.23 14.26 -6.78
N ILE A 6 -18.62 14.69 -7.87
CA ILE A 6 -18.89 16.00 -8.48
C ILE A 6 -19.98 15.87 -9.55
N ILE A 7 -21.02 16.69 -9.47
CA ILE A 7 -22.14 16.71 -10.40
C ILE A 7 -22.14 18.03 -11.15
N TYR A 8 -21.86 17.96 -12.45
CA TYR A 8 -22.00 19.09 -13.35
C TYR A 8 -23.43 19.17 -13.88
N THR A 9 -24.07 20.33 -13.75
CA THR A 9 -25.46 20.49 -14.17
C THR A 9 -25.74 21.79 -14.93
N THR A 10 -26.65 21.71 -15.90
CA THR A 10 -27.25 22.87 -16.59
C THR A 10 -28.43 23.49 -15.84
N SER A 11 -28.93 22.80 -14.81
CA SER A 11 -30.00 23.29 -13.94
C SER A 11 -29.43 24.05 -12.75
N LYS A 12 -30.25 24.90 -12.11
CA LYS A 12 -29.90 25.46 -10.80
C LYS A 12 -29.68 24.33 -9.78
N ALA A 13 -28.58 24.37 -9.05
CA ALA A 13 -28.20 23.38 -8.04
C ALA A 13 -29.28 23.22 -6.96
N SER A 14 -29.98 24.30 -6.62
CA SER A 14 -31.12 24.29 -5.69
C SER A 14 -32.24 23.33 -6.11
N LYS A 15 -32.41 23.05 -7.40
CA LYS A 15 -33.42 22.09 -7.90
C LYS A 15 -33.02 20.64 -7.63
N LEU A 16 -31.72 20.33 -7.57
CA LEU A 16 -31.22 18.97 -7.35
C LEU A 16 -31.12 18.65 -5.86
N ARG A 17 -31.03 19.68 -5.00
CA ARG A 17 -30.63 19.53 -3.60
C ARG A 17 -31.44 18.47 -2.84
N LYS A 18 -32.76 18.53 -2.94
CA LYS A 18 -33.66 17.57 -2.26
C LYS A 18 -33.41 16.12 -2.71
N ASP A 19 -33.22 15.92 -4.00
CA ASP A 19 -32.96 14.59 -4.56
C ASP A 19 -31.57 14.09 -4.17
N LEU A 20 -30.55 14.96 -4.16
CA LEU A 20 -29.19 14.61 -3.72
C LEU A 20 -29.09 14.29 -2.23
N ASP A 21 -29.80 15.05 -1.38
CA ASP A 21 -29.85 14.77 0.06
C ASP A 21 -30.52 13.40 0.32
N LEU A 22 -31.57 13.07 -0.43
CA LEU A 22 -32.20 11.75 -0.35
C LEU A 22 -31.32 10.65 -0.93
N ALA A 23 -30.61 10.91 -2.03
CA ALA A 23 -29.66 9.97 -2.62
C ALA A 23 -28.55 9.63 -1.62
N ARG A 24 -28.01 10.65 -0.94
CA ARG A 24 -27.01 10.51 0.12
C ARG A 24 -27.53 9.56 1.22
N ALA A 25 -28.73 9.81 1.73
CA ALA A 25 -29.33 9.00 2.79
C ALA A 25 -29.56 7.54 2.36
N ILE A 26 -29.91 7.30 1.09
CA ILE A 26 -30.08 5.95 0.54
C ILE A 26 -28.74 5.23 0.41
N LEU A 27 -27.74 5.87 -0.21
CA LEU A 27 -26.43 5.27 -0.48
C LEU A 27 -25.64 4.98 0.79
N LEU A 28 -25.81 5.80 1.85
CA LEU A 28 -25.18 5.54 3.16
C LEU A 28 -25.65 4.26 3.84
N LYS A 29 -26.74 3.63 3.36
CA LYS A 29 -27.17 2.31 3.85
C LYS A 29 -26.25 1.17 3.38
N THR A 30 -25.42 1.39 2.35
CA THR A 30 -24.49 0.38 1.87
C THR A 30 -23.45 0.04 2.93
N LYS A 31 -23.32 -1.24 3.27
CA LYS A 31 -22.41 -1.67 4.33
C LYS A 31 -20.96 -1.35 3.98
N GLY A 32 -20.24 -0.69 4.89
CA GLY A 32 -18.85 -0.27 4.68
C GLY A 32 -18.69 0.98 3.80
N ARG A 33 -19.79 1.64 3.40
CA ARG A 33 -19.78 3.01 2.88
C ARG A 33 -19.74 3.97 4.06
N GLU A 34 -18.72 4.81 4.11
CA GLU A 34 -18.43 5.67 5.27
C GLU A 34 -19.02 7.06 5.12
N ASP A 35 -18.97 7.59 3.89
CA ASP A 35 -19.47 8.92 3.59
C ASP A 35 -19.88 9.00 2.11
N VAL A 36 -20.81 9.90 1.83
CA VAL A 36 -21.32 10.21 0.49
C VAL A 36 -21.41 11.72 0.38
N VAL A 37 -20.64 12.29 -0.53
CA VAL A 37 -20.57 13.74 -0.77
C VAL A 37 -20.96 14.00 -2.22
N PHE A 38 -21.85 14.98 -2.42
CA PHE A 38 -22.21 15.50 -3.73
C PHE A 38 -21.80 16.97 -3.80
N THR A 39 -20.84 17.27 -4.68
CA THR A 39 -20.44 18.64 -5.02
C THR A 39 -21.13 19.04 -6.30
N VAL A 40 -21.98 20.08 -6.31
CA VAL A 40 -22.72 20.47 -7.51
C VAL A 40 -22.07 21.69 -8.16
N VAL A 41 -21.77 21.59 -9.45
CA VAL A 41 -21.25 22.68 -10.27
C VAL A 41 -22.25 23.03 -11.35
N GLU A 42 -22.81 24.24 -11.27
CA GLU A 42 -23.65 24.77 -12.34
C GLU A 42 -22.78 25.23 -13.51
N PHE A 43 -23.16 24.88 -14.73
CA PHE A 43 -22.48 25.37 -15.92
C PHE A 43 -23.46 25.67 -17.06
N GLN A 44 -23.12 26.68 -17.86
CA GLN A 44 -23.95 27.12 -18.99
C GLN A 44 -23.40 26.54 -20.29
N LEU A 45 -24.26 25.90 -21.07
CA LEU A 45 -23.91 25.40 -22.40
C LEU A 45 -24.12 26.51 -23.43
N LYS A 46 -23.08 26.83 -24.21
CA LYS A 46 -23.17 27.78 -25.34
C LYS A 46 -23.90 27.22 -26.57
N GLY A 47 -24.40 25.98 -26.52
CA GLY A 47 -25.02 25.31 -27.68
C GLY A 47 -25.44 23.88 -27.42
N LYS A 48 -25.69 23.11 -28.48
CA LYS A 48 -25.94 21.67 -28.41
C LYS A 48 -24.66 20.93 -28.06
N LEU A 49 -24.72 20.01 -27.11
CA LEU A 49 -23.60 19.11 -26.83
C LEU A 49 -23.38 18.16 -28.01
N PRO A 50 -22.11 17.81 -28.31
CA PRO A 50 -21.81 16.80 -29.32
C PRO A 50 -22.48 15.46 -28.99
N THR A 51 -22.98 14.80 -30.02
CA THR A 51 -23.64 13.48 -29.92
C THR A 51 -23.00 12.52 -30.90
N VAL A 52 -22.91 11.25 -30.51
CA VAL A 52 -22.39 10.15 -31.34
C VAL A 52 -23.44 9.04 -31.44
N LYS A 53 -23.24 8.07 -32.33
CA LYS A 53 -24.03 6.83 -32.34
C LYS A 53 -23.35 5.80 -31.45
N ASP A 54 -24.10 5.15 -30.56
CA ASP A 54 -23.59 3.99 -29.80
C ASP A 54 -23.59 2.71 -30.66
N THR A 55 -23.23 1.58 -30.06
CA THR A 55 -23.15 0.28 -30.73
C THR A 55 -24.49 -0.21 -31.28
N ASP A 56 -25.60 0.25 -30.70
CA ASP A 56 -26.97 -0.09 -31.10
C ASP A 56 -27.51 0.89 -32.16
N GLY A 57 -26.69 1.87 -32.57
CA GLY A 57 -27.05 2.90 -33.55
C GLY A 57 -27.84 4.07 -32.94
N ASP A 58 -28.03 4.08 -31.62
CA ASP A 58 -28.75 5.13 -30.91
C ASP A 58 -27.90 6.39 -30.76
N VAL A 59 -28.55 7.55 -30.86
CA VAL A 59 -27.89 8.85 -30.64
C VAL A 59 -27.71 9.08 -29.14
N VAL A 60 -26.46 9.19 -28.70
CA VAL A 60 -26.03 9.42 -27.30
C VAL A 60 -25.11 10.63 -27.20
N LEU A 61 -24.88 11.14 -26.00
CA LEU A 61 -23.91 12.22 -25.76
C LEU A 61 -22.48 11.73 -26.02
N ASP A 62 -21.61 12.59 -26.57
CA ASP A 62 -20.19 12.28 -26.73
C ASP A 62 -19.49 12.27 -25.37
N TRP A 63 -19.23 11.06 -24.88
CA TRP A 63 -18.59 10.83 -23.60
C TRP A 63 -17.17 11.40 -23.51
N LYS A 64 -16.38 11.28 -24.59
CA LYS A 64 -14.99 11.78 -24.61
C LYS A 64 -14.95 13.30 -24.51
N PHE A 65 -15.89 13.97 -25.18
CA PHE A 65 -16.05 15.41 -25.06
C PHE A 65 -16.44 15.81 -23.64
N LEU A 66 -17.39 15.11 -23.01
CA LEU A 66 -17.85 15.40 -21.65
C LEU A 66 -16.74 15.28 -20.61
N LYS A 67 -15.95 14.19 -20.61
CA LYS A 67 -14.82 14.03 -19.68
C LYS A 67 -13.77 15.14 -19.80
N LYS A 68 -13.52 15.63 -21.02
CA LYS A 68 -12.58 16.73 -21.26
C LYS A 68 -13.12 18.06 -20.75
N LEU A 69 -14.42 18.29 -20.92
CA LEU A 69 -15.06 19.55 -20.52
C LEU A 69 -15.20 19.64 -18.99
N CYS A 70 -15.60 18.55 -18.34
CA CYS A 70 -15.85 18.52 -16.90
C CYS A 70 -15.20 17.28 -16.24
N PRO A 71 -13.90 17.35 -15.92
CA PRO A 71 -13.16 16.23 -15.32
C PRO A 71 -13.47 16.04 -13.83
N ALA A 72 -13.26 14.83 -13.32
CA ALA A 72 -13.39 14.46 -11.90
C ALA A 72 -12.21 14.95 -11.03
N VAL A 73 -11.85 16.24 -11.09
CA VAL A 73 -10.66 16.77 -10.41
C VAL A 73 -10.79 16.61 -8.89
N ASN A 74 -9.94 15.79 -8.27
CA ASN A 74 -9.97 15.47 -6.83
C ASN A 74 -11.25 14.76 -6.34
N HIS A 75 -12.05 14.21 -7.25
CA HIS A 75 -13.26 13.45 -6.93
C HIS A 75 -13.12 12.01 -7.43
N ASN A 76 -13.77 11.05 -6.76
CA ASN A 76 -13.73 9.64 -7.18
C ASN A 76 -14.98 9.21 -7.97
N ALA A 77 -15.91 10.15 -8.18
CA ALA A 77 -17.01 9.99 -9.12
C ALA A 77 -17.33 11.32 -9.80
N VAL A 78 -17.77 11.25 -11.06
CA VAL A 78 -18.29 12.40 -11.81
C VAL A 78 -19.64 12.07 -12.45
N GLY A 79 -20.61 12.94 -12.19
CA GLY A 79 -21.94 12.89 -12.75
C GLY A 79 -22.22 14.09 -13.65
N PHE A 80 -22.92 13.89 -14.75
CA PHE A 80 -23.47 14.98 -15.57
C PHE A 80 -24.98 14.97 -15.50
N HIS A 81 -25.61 16.10 -15.19
CA HIS A 81 -27.07 16.22 -15.12
C HIS A 81 -27.62 17.22 -16.14
N PHE A 82 -28.54 16.73 -16.97
CA PHE A 82 -29.28 17.50 -17.98
C PHE A 82 -30.79 17.25 -17.86
N THR A 83 -31.60 18.22 -18.26
CA THR A 83 -33.07 18.10 -18.24
C THR A 83 -33.59 17.28 -19.41
N THR A 84 -34.82 16.75 -19.29
CA THR A 84 -35.49 16.03 -20.38
C THR A 84 -35.65 16.92 -21.62
N LYS A 85 -35.90 18.22 -21.42
CA LYS A 85 -36.06 19.21 -22.50
C LYS A 85 -34.78 19.36 -23.32
N GLU A 86 -33.63 19.43 -22.67
CA GLU A 86 -32.33 19.53 -23.32
C GLU A 86 -32.00 18.25 -24.09
N ARG A 87 -32.21 17.08 -23.46
CA ARG A 87 -32.07 15.78 -24.11
C ARG A 87 -32.87 15.68 -25.40
N THR A 88 -34.16 16.08 -25.36
CA THR A 88 -35.03 16.09 -26.54
C THR A 88 -34.52 17.05 -27.61
N LYS A 89 -34.06 18.26 -27.24
CA LYS A 89 -33.45 19.22 -28.17
C LYS A 89 -32.20 18.64 -28.85
N TRP A 90 -31.47 17.75 -28.18
CA TRP A 90 -30.28 17.12 -28.72
C TRP A 90 -30.55 15.83 -29.51
N GLY A 91 -31.79 15.33 -29.50
CA GLY A 91 -32.17 14.11 -30.24
C GLY A 91 -31.69 12.81 -29.59
N VAL A 92 -31.34 12.84 -28.30
CA VAL A 92 -30.92 11.65 -27.54
C VAL A 92 -32.17 10.84 -27.16
N LYS A 93 -32.32 9.62 -27.71
CA LYS A 93 -33.57 8.85 -27.68
C LYS A 93 -33.65 7.73 -26.63
N LYS A 94 -32.51 7.33 -26.03
CA LYS A 94 -32.44 6.16 -25.14
C LYS A 94 -33.46 6.24 -23.99
N THR A 95 -34.17 5.14 -23.77
CA THR A 95 -35.45 5.09 -23.02
C THR A 95 -35.33 5.33 -21.53
N LEU A 96 -34.12 5.27 -20.96
CA LEU A 96 -33.86 5.48 -19.53
C LEU A 96 -32.60 6.34 -19.32
N ASN A 97 -32.71 7.61 -19.68
CA ASN A 97 -32.18 8.82 -19.01
C ASN A 97 -30.87 8.78 -18.19
N GLY A 98 -29.93 7.87 -18.43
CA GLY A 98 -28.59 7.89 -17.84
C GLY A 98 -27.69 6.83 -18.46
N ALA A 99 -26.38 6.93 -18.22
CA ALA A 99 -25.45 5.87 -18.55
C ALA A 99 -24.25 5.88 -17.61
N TYR A 100 -23.91 4.70 -17.11
CA TYR A 100 -22.68 4.40 -16.43
C TYR A 100 -21.60 4.05 -17.45
N HIS A 101 -20.45 4.70 -17.33
CA HIS A 101 -19.28 4.43 -18.14
C HIS A 101 -18.23 3.76 -17.27
N ARG A 102 -17.89 2.52 -17.60
CA ARG A 102 -16.73 1.85 -17.01
C ARG A 102 -15.48 2.43 -17.64
N ASP A 103 -14.67 3.11 -16.84
CA ASP A 103 -13.32 3.47 -17.23
C ASP A 103 -12.29 2.74 -16.35
N VAL A 104 -11.07 2.60 -16.87
CA VAL A 104 -9.96 1.88 -16.19
C VAL A 104 -9.26 2.73 -15.13
N ASP A 105 -9.61 4.00 -15.04
CA ASP A 105 -8.98 5.01 -14.17
C ASP A 105 -9.52 4.99 -12.72
N SER A 106 -10.36 4.00 -12.38
CA SER A 106 -10.97 3.84 -11.04
C SER A 106 -11.90 4.98 -10.62
N VAL A 107 -12.32 5.85 -11.55
CA VAL A 107 -13.33 6.88 -11.32
C VAL A 107 -14.70 6.34 -11.75
N LEU A 108 -15.71 6.55 -10.91
CA LEU A 108 -17.09 6.25 -11.25
C LEU A 108 -17.67 7.37 -12.11
N ASP A 109 -17.89 7.09 -13.38
CA ASP A 109 -18.36 8.09 -14.31
C ASP A 109 -19.76 7.78 -14.82
N PHE A 110 -20.64 8.78 -14.82
CA PHE A 110 -21.99 8.61 -15.33
C PHE A 110 -22.63 9.92 -15.79
N TRP A 111 -23.74 9.81 -16.51
CA TRP A 111 -24.63 10.94 -16.77
C TRP A 111 -26.09 10.59 -16.51
N VAL A 112 -26.91 11.61 -16.29
CA VAL A 112 -28.35 11.55 -16.00
C VAL A 112 -29.06 12.64 -16.81
N CYS A 113 -29.94 12.27 -17.74
CA CYS A 113 -30.82 13.20 -18.46
C CYS A 113 -32.26 13.09 -17.96
N ALA A 114 -32.56 13.60 -16.77
CA ALA A 114 -33.89 13.51 -16.17
C ALA A 114 -34.28 14.81 -15.45
N ASP A 115 -35.57 15.06 -15.30
CA ASP A 115 -36.02 16.27 -14.60
C ASP A 115 -36.05 16.02 -13.07
N PRO A 116 -35.38 16.86 -12.26
CA PRO A 116 -35.43 16.77 -10.81
C PRO A 116 -36.84 17.11 -10.29
N GLY A 117 -37.26 16.47 -9.21
CA GLY A 117 -38.57 16.70 -8.58
C GLY A 117 -39.80 16.22 -9.38
N LYS A 118 -39.67 15.82 -10.65
CA LYS A 118 -40.74 15.19 -11.43
C LYS A 118 -40.82 13.72 -11.08
N LYS A 119 -41.95 13.27 -10.50
CA LYS A 119 -42.14 11.87 -10.12
C LYS A 119 -41.97 10.92 -11.32
N ALA A 120 -41.16 9.91 -11.12
CA ALA A 120 -41.00 8.79 -12.03
C ALA A 120 -42.29 7.97 -12.09
N LYS A 121 -42.65 7.47 -13.28
CA LYS A 121 -43.84 6.65 -13.47
C LYS A 121 -43.70 5.35 -12.66
N HIS A 122 -44.63 5.07 -11.75
CA HIS A 122 -44.62 3.90 -10.85
C HIS A 122 -43.56 3.90 -9.74
N TYR A 123 -42.93 5.04 -9.44
CA TYR A 123 -41.98 5.19 -8.34
C TYR A 123 -42.39 6.33 -7.40
N PRO A 124 -42.05 6.24 -6.10
CA PRO A 124 -42.32 7.32 -5.15
C PRO A 124 -41.36 8.51 -5.30
N TYR A 125 -40.30 8.38 -6.13
CA TYR A 125 -39.18 9.31 -6.26
C TYR A 125 -39.18 10.06 -7.60
N SER A 126 -38.32 11.07 -7.73
CA SER A 126 -38.09 11.72 -9.02
C SER A 126 -37.35 10.79 -9.99
N ASP A 127 -37.52 11.04 -11.30
CA ASP A 127 -36.73 10.33 -12.32
C ASP A 127 -35.23 10.53 -12.10
N PHE A 128 -34.82 11.76 -11.79
CA PHE A 128 -33.42 12.09 -11.50
C PHE A 128 -32.85 11.24 -10.36
N LEU A 129 -33.54 11.19 -9.22
CA LEU A 129 -33.09 10.40 -8.06
C LEU A 129 -32.99 8.91 -8.40
N ARG A 130 -34.01 8.35 -9.07
CA ARG A 130 -34.04 6.93 -9.44
C ARG A 130 -32.80 6.57 -10.28
N ILE A 131 -32.51 7.37 -11.29
CA ILE A 131 -31.42 7.10 -12.23
C ILE A 131 -30.06 7.39 -11.58
N LEU A 132 -29.96 8.44 -10.77
CA LEU A 132 -28.72 8.72 -10.02
C LEU A 132 -28.32 7.52 -9.15
N ILE A 133 -29.28 6.94 -8.40
CA ILE A 133 -29.01 5.73 -7.61
C ILE A 133 -28.68 4.56 -8.53
N HIS A 134 -29.40 4.38 -9.63
CA HIS A 134 -29.13 3.32 -10.61
C HIS A 134 -27.68 3.35 -11.10
N GLU A 135 -27.22 4.49 -11.62
CA GLU A 135 -25.87 4.62 -12.18
C GLU A 135 -24.77 4.51 -11.12
N ILE A 136 -24.97 5.09 -9.93
CA ILE A 136 -24.01 4.94 -8.83
C ILE A 136 -23.93 3.47 -8.40
N THR A 137 -25.07 2.77 -8.36
CA THR A 137 -25.08 1.39 -7.89
C THR A 137 -24.43 0.43 -8.89
N HIS A 138 -24.42 0.74 -10.20
CA HIS A 138 -23.57 0.02 -11.16
C HIS A 138 -22.08 0.12 -10.80
N GLY A 139 -21.63 1.30 -10.40
CA GLY A 139 -20.28 1.51 -9.84
C GLY A 139 -20.04 0.69 -8.58
N ASP A 140 -21.00 0.73 -7.65
CA ASP A 140 -20.91 0.00 -6.38
C ASP A 140 -20.80 -1.51 -6.60
N VAL A 141 -21.65 -2.08 -7.46
CA VAL A 141 -21.61 -3.50 -7.83
C VAL A 141 -20.26 -3.91 -8.41
N HIS A 142 -19.63 -3.03 -9.19
CA HIS A 142 -18.28 -3.27 -9.72
C HIS A 142 -17.23 -3.31 -8.60
N TRP A 143 -17.26 -2.35 -7.67
CA TRP A 143 -16.31 -2.26 -6.57
C TRP A 143 -16.50 -3.36 -5.50
N THR A 144 -17.74 -3.78 -5.24
CA THR A 144 -18.03 -4.87 -4.30
C THR A 144 -17.89 -6.26 -4.94
N GLY A 145 -17.88 -6.33 -6.28
CA GLY A 145 -17.85 -7.59 -7.03
C GLY A 145 -19.17 -8.35 -6.99
N ALA A 146 -20.30 -7.66 -6.80
CA ALA A 146 -21.63 -8.26 -6.83
C ALA A 146 -22.07 -8.59 -8.27
N ASP A 147 -23.17 -9.33 -8.42
CA ASP A 147 -23.73 -9.62 -9.74
C ASP A 147 -24.27 -8.34 -10.40
N ARG A 148 -23.83 -8.09 -11.65
CA ARG A 148 -24.19 -6.90 -12.45
C ARG A 148 -25.66 -6.87 -12.84
N ASN A 149 -26.31 -8.04 -12.91
CA ASN A 149 -27.72 -8.11 -13.27
C ASN A 149 -28.64 -7.61 -12.12
N LEU A 150 -28.14 -7.56 -10.88
CA LEU A 150 -28.91 -7.11 -9.72
C LEU A 150 -29.47 -5.70 -9.91
N VAL A 151 -28.71 -4.79 -10.53
CA VAL A 151 -29.18 -3.40 -10.73
C VAL A 151 -30.42 -3.37 -11.61
N HIS A 152 -30.40 -4.12 -12.71
CA HIS A 152 -31.49 -4.15 -13.68
C HIS A 152 -32.71 -4.91 -13.17
N GLU A 153 -32.52 -6.04 -12.50
CA GLU A 153 -33.60 -6.80 -11.86
C GLU A 153 -34.33 -5.93 -10.84
N TRP A 154 -33.58 -5.24 -9.97
CA TRP A 154 -34.18 -4.43 -8.91
C TRP A 154 -34.83 -3.15 -9.42
N ASP A 155 -34.28 -2.52 -10.45
CA ASP A 155 -34.93 -1.37 -11.09
C ASP A 155 -36.15 -1.84 -11.90
N TYR A 156 -35.95 -2.57 -13.00
CA TYR A 156 -37.01 -2.75 -13.99
C TYR A 156 -38.07 -3.76 -13.57
N GLU A 157 -37.66 -4.85 -12.92
CA GLU A 157 -38.57 -5.94 -12.57
C GLU A 157 -39.23 -5.68 -11.21
N LYS A 158 -38.41 -5.41 -10.18
CA LYS A 158 -38.91 -5.26 -8.79
C LYS A 158 -39.30 -3.84 -8.42
N ARG A 159 -38.87 -2.83 -9.19
CA ARG A 159 -39.12 -1.39 -8.93
C ARG A 159 -38.68 -0.93 -7.54
N ARG A 160 -37.54 -1.46 -7.08
CA ARG A 160 -37.00 -1.32 -5.73
C ARG A 160 -35.51 -0.91 -5.70
N ILE A 161 -35.08 -0.05 -6.62
CA ILE A 161 -33.66 0.38 -6.71
C ILE A 161 -33.07 0.95 -5.40
N HIS A 162 -33.90 1.45 -4.48
CA HIS A 162 -33.47 2.00 -3.18
C HIS A 162 -33.12 0.95 -2.12
N ASP A 163 -33.53 -0.30 -2.33
CA ASP A 163 -33.20 -1.42 -1.45
C ASP A 163 -31.82 -2.01 -1.79
N LEU A 164 -31.37 -1.83 -3.05
CA LEU A 164 -30.13 -2.38 -3.56
C LEU A 164 -28.89 -1.95 -2.76
N PRO A 165 -28.71 -0.66 -2.37
CA PRO A 165 -27.63 -0.25 -1.48
C PRO A 165 -27.50 -1.11 -0.21
N ALA A 166 -28.61 -1.46 0.45
CA ALA A 166 -28.58 -2.26 1.67
C ALA A 166 -28.13 -3.72 1.42
N THR A 167 -28.22 -4.21 0.18
CA THR A 167 -27.76 -5.56 -0.19
C THR A 167 -26.26 -5.62 -0.52
N LEU A 168 -25.61 -4.46 -0.72
CA LEU A 168 -24.19 -4.37 -1.10
C LEU A 168 -23.29 -4.20 0.13
N SER A 169 -22.04 -4.67 0.02
CA SER A 169 -21.03 -4.57 1.08
C SER A 169 -19.63 -4.30 0.53
N TYR A 170 -18.96 -3.28 1.08
CA TYR A 170 -17.56 -2.94 0.79
C TYR A 170 -16.53 -3.67 1.66
N GLU A 171 -16.94 -4.54 2.58
CA GLU A 171 -16.02 -5.16 3.54
C GLU A 171 -14.90 -5.94 2.85
N LYS A 172 -15.22 -6.72 1.81
CA LYS A 172 -14.23 -7.46 1.02
C LYS A 172 -13.22 -6.53 0.34
N TRP A 173 -13.70 -5.43 -0.24
CA TRP A 173 -12.84 -4.44 -0.90
C TRP A 173 -11.93 -3.71 0.08
N ASN A 174 -12.49 -3.27 1.21
CA ASN A 174 -11.75 -2.60 2.27
C ASN A 174 -10.66 -3.53 2.85
N PHE A 175 -10.97 -4.82 3.04
CA PHE A 175 -10.00 -5.83 3.49
C PHE A 175 -8.84 -5.98 2.50
N LEU A 176 -9.13 -6.17 1.20
CA LEU A 176 -8.09 -6.28 0.18
C LEU A 176 -7.21 -5.02 0.12
N THR A 177 -7.83 -3.84 0.17
CA THR A 177 -7.10 -2.56 0.18
C THR A 177 -6.19 -2.42 1.40
N ALA A 178 -6.65 -2.85 2.57
CA ALA A 178 -5.85 -2.83 3.79
C ALA A 178 -4.63 -3.75 3.69
N ILE A 179 -4.79 -4.96 3.15
CA ILE A 179 -3.68 -5.89 2.90
C ILE A 179 -2.67 -5.26 1.94
N VAL A 180 -3.13 -4.73 0.79
CA VAL A 180 -2.22 -4.12 -0.19
C VAL A 180 -1.44 -2.98 0.45
N LYS A 181 -2.10 -2.07 1.19
CA LYS A 181 -1.42 -0.99 1.92
C LYS A 181 -0.38 -1.50 2.91
N GLN A 182 -0.71 -2.54 3.68
CA GLN A 182 0.22 -3.14 4.63
C GLN A 182 1.44 -3.73 3.93
N LEU A 183 1.23 -4.47 2.83
CA LEU A 183 2.31 -5.05 2.03
C LEU A 183 3.18 -3.96 1.39
N THR A 184 2.58 -2.88 0.88
CA THR A 184 3.31 -1.74 0.33
C THR A 184 4.20 -1.07 1.38
N GLU A 185 3.67 -0.83 2.59
CA GLU A 185 4.45 -0.23 3.67
C GLU A 185 5.56 -1.17 4.16
N GLN A 186 5.27 -2.47 4.25
CA GLN A 186 6.30 -3.48 4.56
C GLN A 186 7.41 -3.48 3.51
N TYR A 187 7.05 -3.45 2.22
CA TYR A 187 8.01 -3.37 1.12
C TYR A 187 8.85 -2.11 1.20
N ARG A 188 8.23 -0.94 1.43
CA ARG A 188 8.92 0.34 1.60
C ARG A 188 9.92 0.31 2.75
N ARG A 189 9.55 -0.25 3.91
CA ARG A 189 10.46 -0.40 5.05
C ARG A 189 11.67 -1.27 4.73
N MET A 190 11.48 -2.33 3.94
CA MET A 190 12.59 -3.21 3.53
C MET A 190 13.52 -2.55 2.50
N THR A 191 12.99 -1.70 1.61
CA THR A 191 13.79 -1.03 0.57
C THR A 191 14.50 0.22 1.07
N GLU A 192 13.92 0.94 2.03
CA GLU A 192 14.45 2.18 2.61
C GLU A 192 15.23 1.96 3.92
N ALA A 193 15.42 0.72 4.35
CA ALA A 193 16.19 0.39 5.56
C ALA A 193 17.60 1.02 5.52
N THR A 194 18.06 1.54 6.66
CA THR A 194 19.40 2.11 6.84
C THR A 194 20.17 1.32 7.88
N LEU A 195 21.49 1.24 7.75
CA LEU A 195 22.35 0.61 8.74
C LEU A 195 22.78 1.61 9.81
N VAL A 196 23.08 1.12 11.01
CA VAL A 196 24.00 1.76 11.97
C VAL A 196 25.19 0.84 12.18
N HIS A 197 26.35 1.43 12.45
CA HIS A 197 27.48 0.64 12.92
C HIS A 197 27.15 0.06 14.31
N PRO A 198 27.41 -1.23 14.57
CA PRO A 198 27.14 -1.86 15.86
C PRO A 198 27.92 -1.30 17.06
N LEU A 199 28.86 -0.37 16.86
CA LEU A 199 29.73 0.17 17.91
C LEU A 199 29.64 1.70 17.97
N PRO A 200 29.86 2.31 19.15
CA PRO A 200 30.00 3.75 19.27
C PRO A 200 31.09 4.32 18.36
N LYS A 201 30.89 5.52 17.82
CA LYS A 201 31.76 6.19 16.83
C LYS A 201 33.26 6.11 17.16
N LYS A 202 33.63 6.29 18.44
CA LYS A 202 35.03 6.26 18.91
C LYS A 202 35.76 4.93 18.73
N TYR A 203 35.06 3.84 18.41
CA TYR A 203 35.63 2.51 18.22
C TYR A 203 35.50 1.98 16.79
N GLN A 204 34.75 2.66 15.91
CA GLN A 204 34.45 2.17 14.56
C GLN A 204 35.69 2.07 13.66
N GLU A 205 36.67 2.96 13.87
CA GLU A 205 37.92 2.98 13.09
C GLU A 205 39.05 2.17 13.76
N LYS A 206 38.80 1.57 14.95
CA LYS A 206 39.82 0.83 15.70
C LYS A 206 39.90 -0.64 15.25
N VAL A 207 40.11 -0.85 13.97
CA VAL A 207 40.30 -2.20 13.41
C VAL A 207 41.63 -2.76 13.90
N THR A 208 41.58 -3.78 14.76
CA THR A 208 42.77 -4.48 15.29
C THR A 208 43.15 -5.66 14.41
N GLN A 209 42.18 -6.26 13.73
CA GLN A 209 42.41 -7.30 12.73
C GLN A 209 41.34 -7.25 11.64
N SER A 210 41.77 -7.13 10.39
CA SER A 210 40.88 -6.97 9.25
C SER A 210 40.30 -8.30 8.76
N PHE A 211 39.22 -8.21 7.98
CA PHE A 211 38.72 -9.33 7.18
C PHE A 211 39.80 -9.84 6.21
N LEU A 212 39.87 -11.16 6.04
CA LEU A 212 40.87 -11.87 5.22
C LEU A 212 42.34 -11.72 5.66
N SER A 213 42.63 -11.11 6.81
CA SER A 213 44.00 -11.08 7.36
C SER A 213 44.53 -12.52 7.51
N PRO A 214 45.69 -12.86 6.90
CA PRO A 214 46.21 -14.22 6.92
C PRO A 214 46.72 -14.61 8.30
N SER A 215 46.40 -15.83 8.74
CA SER A 215 46.95 -16.41 9.97
C SER A 215 46.77 -17.92 9.97
N ALA A 216 47.82 -18.64 10.37
CA ALA A 216 47.79 -20.09 10.54
C ALA A 216 46.91 -20.53 11.73
N HIS A 217 46.51 -19.60 12.59
CA HIS A 217 45.61 -19.85 13.72
C HIS A 217 44.19 -20.24 13.27
N TYR A 218 43.75 -19.75 12.11
CA TYR A 218 42.41 -20.04 11.60
C TYR A 218 42.41 -21.25 10.68
N LEU A 219 41.39 -22.11 10.81
CA LEU A 219 41.19 -23.26 9.93
C LEU A 219 41.13 -22.87 8.45
N SER A 220 40.57 -21.70 8.14
CA SER A 220 40.50 -21.11 6.80
C SER A 220 41.83 -20.52 6.30
N GLY A 221 42.84 -20.39 7.16
CA GLY A 221 44.09 -19.68 6.92
C GLY A 221 43.95 -18.15 6.91
N VAL A 222 42.74 -17.62 7.14
CA VAL A 222 42.42 -16.19 7.12
C VAL A 222 41.32 -15.85 8.13
N HIS A 223 41.35 -14.63 8.63
CA HIS A 223 40.31 -14.08 9.50
C HIS A 223 38.98 -13.90 8.75
N ASN A 224 37.89 -14.44 9.32
CA ASN A 224 36.57 -14.52 8.67
C ASN A 224 35.61 -13.38 9.09
N GLY A 225 36.07 -12.47 9.94
CA GLY A 225 35.35 -11.29 10.40
C GLY A 225 36.27 -10.07 10.46
N THR A 226 35.89 -9.06 11.23
CA THR A 226 36.72 -7.91 11.56
C THR A 226 36.68 -7.67 13.06
N ASP A 227 37.85 -7.46 13.63
CA ASP A 227 38.00 -7.20 15.05
C ASP A 227 38.15 -5.71 15.30
N PHE A 228 37.32 -5.19 16.20
CA PHE A 228 37.33 -3.79 16.61
C PHE A 228 37.77 -3.70 18.06
N GLY A 229 38.93 -3.09 18.30
CA GLY A 229 39.49 -2.91 19.64
C GLY A 229 38.64 -1.98 20.50
N CYS A 230 38.06 -2.52 21.57
CA CYS A 230 37.20 -1.77 22.48
C CYS A 230 37.19 -2.38 23.90
N PRO A 231 37.02 -1.57 24.96
CA PRO A 231 36.97 -2.09 26.34
C PRO A 231 35.79 -3.04 26.54
N VAL A 232 35.93 -3.98 27.47
CA VAL A 232 34.83 -4.80 27.99
C VAL A 232 33.68 -3.91 28.46
N GLY A 233 32.43 -4.31 28.17
CA GLY A 233 31.24 -3.57 28.55
C GLY A 233 30.83 -2.48 27.54
N THR A 234 31.50 -2.38 26.38
CA THR A 234 31.06 -1.43 25.34
C THR A 234 29.74 -1.94 24.74
N PRO A 235 28.67 -1.11 24.68
CA PRO A 235 27.41 -1.54 24.08
C PRO A 235 27.56 -1.89 22.60
N VAL A 236 27.04 -3.06 22.21
CA VAL A 236 26.91 -3.52 20.83
C VAL A 236 25.45 -3.39 20.43
N VAL A 237 25.16 -2.67 19.34
CA VAL A 237 23.78 -2.37 18.91
C VAL A 237 23.38 -3.09 17.64
N ALA A 238 22.08 -3.35 17.49
CA ALA A 238 21.51 -3.93 16.27
C ALA A 238 21.73 -3.01 15.07
N PRO A 239 22.39 -3.48 13.99
CA PRO A 239 22.69 -2.64 12.82
C PRO A 239 21.43 -2.24 12.04
N CYS A 240 20.35 -3.02 12.14
CA CYS A 240 19.06 -2.79 11.50
C CYS A 240 17.97 -3.45 12.36
N ASP A 241 16.70 -3.16 12.09
CA ASP A 241 15.59 -3.97 12.60
C ASP A 241 15.83 -5.43 12.22
N GLY A 242 15.77 -6.31 13.22
CA GLY A 242 16.13 -7.72 13.06
C GLY A 242 15.88 -8.50 14.34
N GLU A 243 16.54 -9.65 14.47
CA GLU A 243 16.37 -10.52 15.61
C GLU A 243 17.66 -11.26 15.97
N VAL A 244 17.85 -11.50 17.27
CA VAL A 244 18.79 -12.50 17.76
C VAL A 244 18.08 -13.86 17.70
N TYR A 245 18.48 -14.72 16.77
CA TYR A 245 17.86 -16.03 16.57
C TYR A 245 18.61 -17.17 17.27
N TYR A 246 19.86 -16.91 17.68
CA TYR A 246 20.67 -17.83 18.47
C TYR A 246 21.66 -17.05 19.33
N ARG A 247 22.01 -17.62 20.49
CA ARG A 247 23.08 -17.12 21.34
C ARG A 247 23.92 -18.28 21.87
N ALA A 248 25.22 -18.06 21.96
CA ALA A 248 26.15 -18.95 22.65
C ALA A 248 26.54 -18.32 23.97
N ILE A 249 26.68 -19.13 25.02
CA ILE A 249 27.13 -18.72 26.35
C ILE A 249 28.32 -19.61 26.70
N ASP A 250 29.43 -19.02 27.14
CA ASP A 250 30.68 -19.69 27.54
C ASP A 250 31.23 -20.69 26.50
N HIS A 251 31.07 -20.38 25.21
CA HIS A 251 31.60 -21.25 24.16
C HIS A 251 33.14 -21.18 24.16
N PRO A 252 33.87 -22.32 24.09
CA PRO A 252 35.33 -22.33 24.24
C PRO A 252 36.09 -21.39 23.30
N SER A 253 35.71 -21.36 22.01
CA SER A 253 36.30 -20.46 21.01
C SER A 253 35.56 -19.11 20.92
N LEU A 254 34.25 -19.12 20.65
CA LEU A 254 33.48 -17.90 20.39
C LEU A 254 33.22 -17.02 21.63
N GLY A 255 33.34 -17.58 22.84
CA GLY A 255 32.90 -16.94 24.07
C GLY A 255 31.38 -16.80 24.14
N ASN A 256 30.89 -15.74 24.78
CA ASN A 256 29.49 -15.36 24.61
C ASN A 256 29.31 -14.72 23.24
N ALA A 257 28.26 -15.12 22.53
CA ALA A 257 28.00 -14.61 21.19
C ALA A 257 26.51 -14.47 20.90
N VAL A 258 26.15 -13.52 20.04
CA VAL A 258 24.80 -13.40 19.48
C VAL A 258 24.84 -13.53 17.96
N TYR A 259 23.87 -14.27 17.43
CA TYR A 259 23.67 -14.47 16.00
C TYR A 259 22.43 -13.67 15.61
N PHE A 260 22.65 -12.65 14.80
CA PHE A 260 21.66 -11.65 14.46
C PHE A 260 21.25 -11.78 12.99
N ARG A 261 19.95 -11.84 12.71
CA ARG A 261 19.39 -11.87 11.35
C ARG A 261 18.61 -10.58 11.10
N PHE A 262 18.81 -9.97 9.94
CA PHE A 262 18.13 -8.75 9.54
C PHE A 262 17.90 -8.70 8.03
N ILE A 263 16.95 -7.85 7.60
CA ILE A 263 16.70 -7.58 6.18
C ILE A 263 17.20 -6.17 5.89
N TYR A 264 18.02 -6.03 4.86
CA TYR A 264 18.52 -4.75 4.39
C TYR A 264 18.42 -4.70 2.87
N LYS A 265 17.76 -3.68 2.33
CA LYS A 265 17.57 -3.48 0.87
C LYS A 265 17.05 -4.74 0.16
N GLY A 266 16.06 -5.39 0.76
CA GLY A 266 15.42 -6.60 0.22
C GLY A 266 16.22 -7.89 0.29
N SER A 267 17.42 -7.88 0.89
CA SER A 267 18.23 -9.09 1.10
C SER A 267 18.35 -9.42 2.58
N THR A 268 18.35 -10.72 2.90
CA THR A 268 18.56 -11.20 4.27
C THR A 268 20.05 -11.30 4.56
N TYR A 269 20.46 -10.73 5.69
CA TYR A 269 21.82 -10.79 6.20
C TYR A 269 21.85 -11.41 7.58
N HIS A 270 23.00 -11.97 7.91
CA HIS A 270 23.29 -12.51 9.21
C HIS A 270 24.62 -11.94 9.69
N ALA A 271 24.67 -11.58 10.96
CA ALA A 271 25.87 -11.14 11.65
C ALA A 271 26.11 -12.01 12.88
N ARG A 272 27.37 -12.19 13.26
CA ARG A 272 27.71 -12.64 14.61
C ARG A 272 28.53 -11.61 15.33
N PHE A 273 28.22 -11.44 16.61
CA PHE A 273 28.99 -10.63 17.55
C PHE A 273 29.57 -11.59 18.60
N LEU A 274 30.89 -11.72 18.64
CA LEU A 274 31.61 -12.72 19.45
C LEU A 274 32.39 -12.06 20.59
N HIS A 275 32.93 -12.91 21.47
CA HIS A 275 33.75 -12.54 22.61
C HIS A 275 33.06 -11.61 23.61
N LEU A 276 31.74 -11.61 23.64
CA LEU A 276 30.92 -10.70 24.44
C LEU A 276 31.07 -10.97 25.94
N SER A 277 30.93 -9.92 26.76
CA SER A 277 30.73 -10.11 28.21
C SER A 277 29.27 -10.43 28.51
N ILE A 278 28.34 -9.81 27.76
CA ILE A 278 26.91 -10.05 27.86
C ILE A 278 26.34 -10.31 26.46
N ALA A 279 25.73 -11.47 26.27
CA ALA A 279 24.96 -11.79 25.07
C ALA A 279 23.48 -11.43 25.28
N GLY A 280 22.91 -10.63 24.36
CA GLY A 280 21.51 -10.28 24.37
C GLY A 280 20.57 -11.50 24.35
N ARG A 281 19.33 -11.28 24.79
CA ARG A 281 18.28 -12.31 24.75
C ARG A 281 17.86 -12.65 23.33
N LEU A 282 17.23 -13.80 23.14
CA LEU A 282 16.58 -14.15 21.87
C LEU A 282 15.38 -13.21 21.60
N GLY A 283 15.10 -12.99 20.32
CA GLY A 283 13.92 -12.26 19.85
C GLY A 283 14.25 -11.00 19.04
N ALA A 284 13.21 -10.20 18.78
CA ALA A 284 13.28 -9.01 17.95
C ALA A 284 13.99 -7.85 18.64
N TYR A 285 14.77 -7.10 17.85
CA TYR A 285 15.43 -5.86 18.22
C TYR A 285 15.20 -4.81 17.14
N LYS A 286 15.04 -3.56 17.56
CA LYS A 286 15.04 -2.38 16.69
C LYS A 286 16.45 -1.92 16.39
N ARG A 287 16.65 -1.33 15.21
CA ARG A 287 17.90 -0.66 14.82
C ARG A 287 18.39 0.26 15.95
N GLY A 288 19.60 0.02 16.44
CA GLY A 288 20.21 0.79 17.54
C GLY A 288 19.93 0.26 18.95
N GLU A 289 19.06 -0.74 19.13
CA GLU A 289 18.90 -1.40 20.43
C GLU A 289 20.13 -2.25 20.77
N VAL A 290 20.48 -2.31 22.06
CA VAL A 290 21.63 -3.08 22.54
C VAL A 290 21.36 -4.57 22.41
N VAL A 291 22.20 -5.27 21.65
CA VAL A 291 22.17 -6.73 21.43
C VAL A 291 23.25 -7.47 22.22
N GLY A 292 24.12 -6.74 22.92
CA GLY A 292 25.14 -7.30 23.81
C GLY A 292 26.14 -6.25 24.25
N GLU A 293 27.15 -6.70 25.00
CA GLU A 293 28.28 -5.89 25.42
C GLU A 293 29.58 -6.59 25.08
N THR A 294 30.55 -5.85 24.57
CA THR A 294 31.86 -6.38 24.21
C THR A 294 32.55 -7.00 25.42
N GLY A 295 33.47 -7.92 25.18
CA GLY A 295 34.14 -8.65 26.23
C GLY A 295 35.51 -9.12 25.85
N ASN A 296 35.93 -10.20 26.49
CA ASN A 296 37.18 -10.91 26.24
C ASN A 296 37.01 -12.41 26.53
N THR A 297 35.83 -12.95 26.24
CA THR A 297 35.48 -14.36 26.54
C THR A 297 35.83 -15.28 25.39
N GLY A 298 36.05 -16.57 25.69
CA GLY A 298 36.43 -17.57 24.68
C GLY A 298 37.90 -17.44 24.30
N ASP A 299 38.23 -17.81 23.07
CA ASP A 299 39.57 -17.75 22.51
C ASP A 299 39.86 -16.34 22.00
N SER A 300 40.29 -15.47 22.91
CA SER A 300 40.56 -14.05 22.64
C SER A 300 41.83 -13.59 23.36
N THR A 301 42.65 -12.79 22.67
CA THR A 301 43.94 -12.31 23.17
C THR A 301 43.85 -10.95 23.88
N GLY A 302 42.71 -10.26 23.78
CA GLY A 302 42.45 -8.99 24.42
C GLY A 302 41.08 -8.41 24.09
N PRO A 303 40.56 -7.43 24.86
CA PRO A 303 39.20 -6.93 24.69
C PRO A 303 38.92 -6.34 23.29
N HIS A 304 37.92 -6.90 22.61
CA HIS A 304 37.47 -6.46 21.29
C HIS A 304 36.05 -6.96 20.98
N LEU A 305 35.49 -6.46 19.88
CA LEU A 305 34.34 -7.06 19.21
C LEU A 305 34.82 -7.75 17.93
N HIS A 306 34.61 -9.06 17.82
CA HIS A 306 34.69 -9.75 16.54
C HIS A 306 33.31 -9.71 15.88
N LEU A 307 33.26 -9.13 14.68
CA LEU A 307 32.07 -9.05 13.85
C LEU A 307 32.30 -9.79 12.53
N ASP A 308 31.43 -10.73 12.21
CA ASP A 308 31.38 -11.34 10.90
C ASP A 308 29.98 -11.25 10.27
N LEU A 309 29.92 -11.30 8.94
CA LEU A 309 28.70 -11.03 8.18
C LEU A 309 28.58 -11.93 6.96
N TRP A 310 27.36 -12.34 6.62
CA TRP A 310 27.06 -13.07 5.38
C TRP A 310 25.60 -12.86 4.92
N ASN A 311 25.30 -13.18 3.65
CA ASN A 311 24.02 -12.82 2.98
C ASN A 311 23.08 -14.01 2.68
N ARG A 312 23.28 -15.16 3.32
CA ARG A 312 22.45 -16.37 3.15
C ARG A 312 22.60 -17.31 4.34
N ALA A 313 21.67 -18.22 4.63
CA ALA A 313 21.96 -19.27 5.61
C ALA A 313 23.17 -20.12 5.13
N ILE A 314 24.29 -20.06 5.84
CA ILE A 314 25.48 -20.87 5.55
C ILE A 314 25.68 -21.88 6.67
N ASP A 315 26.00 -23.11 6.30
CA ASP A 315 26.65 -24.03 7.23
C ASP A 315 28.10 -23.53 7.41
N THR A 316 28.45 -23.07 8.61
CA THR A 316 29.79 -22.56 8.91
C THR A 316 30.89 -23.61 8.69
N SER A 317 30.55 -24.90 8.58
CA SER A 317 31.50 -25.97 8.22
C SER A 317 32.13 -25.78 6.83
N ILE A 318 31.48 -25.04 5.92
CA ILE A 318 32.00 -24.75 4.58
C ILE A 318 32.98 -23.55 4.55
N VAL A 319 33.10 -22.83 5.67
CA VAL A 319 34.00 -21.67 5.84
C VAL A 319 35.37 -22.11 6.39
N ARG A 320 35.82 -23.31 6.00
CA ARG A 320 37.10 -23.90 6.43
C ARG A 320 38.25 -23.68 5.44
N SER A 321 38.05 -22.84 4.43
CA SER A 321 39.10 -22.44 3.49
C SER A 321 38.97 -20.95 3.16
N ARG A 322 40.08 -20.32 2.77
CA ARG A 322 40.10 -18.94 2.27
C ARG A 322 39.10 -18.72 1.13
N ALA A 323 38.98 -19.68 0.21
CA ALA A 323 38.00 -19.63 -0.88
C ALA A 323 36.55 -19.65 -0.36
N GLY A 324 36.27 -20.43 0.69
CA GLY A 324 34.97 -20.41 1.37
C GLY A 324 34.66 -19.06 2.01
N VAL A 325 35.62 -18.46 2.72
CA VAL A 325 35.45 -17.12 3.31
C VAL A 325 35.12 -16.07 2.25
N ILE A 326 35.88 -16.02 1.15
CA ILE A 326 35.65 -15.08 0.04
C ILE A 326 34.28 -15.28 -0.62
N ARG A 327 33.83 -16.54 -0.76
CA ARG A 327 32.59 -16.87 -1.47
C ARG A 327 31.32 -16.57 -0.66
N TYR A 328 31.41 -16.68 0.67
CA TYR A 328 30.24 -16.73 1.53
C TYR A 328 30.15 -15.61 2.55
N MET A 329 31.27 -14.99 2.92
CA MET A 329 31.30 -13.93 3.92
C MET A 329 31.52 -12.57 3.28
N LEU A 330 31.12 -11.54 4.00
CA LEU A 330 31.21 -10.14 3.59
C LEU A 330 32.16 -9.42 4.52
N ASP A 331 32.93 -8.49 3.97
CA ASP A 331 33.73 -7.55 4.76
C ASP A 331 32.79 -6.63 5.56
N PRO A 332 32.80 -6.69 6.90
CA PRO A 332 31.95 -5.85 7.75
C PRO A 332 32.21 -4.35 7.58
N VAL A 333 33.45 -3.93 7.34
CA VAL A 333 33.81 -2.51 7.18
C VAL A 333 33.20 -1.96 5.90
N VAL A 334 33.39 -2.67 4.79
CA VAL A 334 32.80 -2.29 3.50
C VAL A 334 31.28 -2.26 3.59
N PHE A 335 30.67 -3.32 4.14
CA PHE A 335 29.23 -3.43 4.24
C PHE A 335 28.60 -2.32 5.09
N LEU A 336 29.16 -2.03 6.27
CA LEU A 336 28.63 -1.03 7.19
C LEU A 336 28.88 0.42 6.74
N SER A 337 29.92 0.66 5.95
CA SER A 337 30.20 1.99 5.37
C SER A 337 29.20 2.40 4.29
N GLY A 338 28.43 1.44 3.76
CA GLY A 338 27.53 1.68 2.63
C GLY A 338 28.23 1.96 1.30
N ALA A 339 29.56 1.76 1.23
CA ALA A 339 30.31 1.79 0.00
C ALA A 339 29.77 0.70 -0.95
N LYS A 340 29.44 1.11 -2.18
CA LYS A 340 28.94 0.24 -3.24
C LYS A 340 30.05 -0.54 -3.91
#